data_AF-A0A8W8KYL8-F1
#
_entry.id   AF-A0A8W8KYL8-F1
#
_cell.length_a   1.000
_cell.length_b   1.000
_cell.length_c   1.000
_cell.angle_alpha   90.00
_cell.angle_beta   90.00
_cell.angle_gamma   90.00
#
_symmetry.space_group_name_H-M   'P 1'
#
loop_
_entity.id
_entity.type
_entity.pdbx_description
1 polymer ?
#
loop_
_entity_poly.entity_id
_entity_poly.type
_entity_poly.pdbx_seq_one_letter_code
_entity_poly.pdbx_strand_id
1 'polypeptide(L)'
;SCQTQPIFCNLETGGRKCGDVSLLANSVLNGASVKVLNPQNGYITSFTNIAVSGDGLSVAGQYPWHVSQSTVNNHVEFQSNVYWWATIWSTTGRLEMSRWNVGEHTSRGKSSMNTPMEWFVDDCWTLAYSHNSSGHETDGSLDLLVGAVLAGRKVRVKMGSYIVEPENLYIRNGHVSAQLLGHLSKNTIFDFQTDVYWYWQIVSTTGDVETVRYNIGSTQNRGNSADKQAISWFIETRPWSNVLSTSSTGSVTHGSKADLVTAVQAGFQLRLVVHEAVDSFSIIEADNIAIENSEVAAQSIRYISDENGSSGIPRRFKTPPYWKFSLTSTDGNQRAVWWKVGEHTSLPATTEKYPVDWIVG
;
A
#
# COMPACT_ATOMS: atom_id res chain seq x y z
N SER A 1 -11.92 -3.30 -20.23
CA SER A 1 -11.40 -2.31 -21.20
C SER A 1 -10.72 -1.20 -20.42
N CYS A 2 -9.47 -0.85 -20.71
CA CYS A 2 -8.82 0.26 -20.00
C CYS A 2 -9.58 1.55 -20.30
N GLN A 3 -10.16 2.19 -19.28
CA GLN A 3 -10.81 3.48 -19.46
C GLN A 3 -9.73 4.52 -19.81
N THR A 4 -9.80 5.06 -21.02
CA THR A 4 -8.83 6.05 -21.53
C THR A 4 -9.23 7.49 -21.20
N GLN A 5 -10.42 7.68 -20.63
CA GLN A 5 -10.99 8.98 -20.28
C GLN A 5 -11.22 9.05 -18.77
N PRO A 6 -11.10 10.24 -18.16
CA PRO A 6 -11.42 10.41 -16.76
C PRO A 6 -12.90 10.14 -16.50
N ILE A 7 -13.22 9.44 -15.41
CA ILE A 7 -14.61 9.19 -14.98
C ILE A 7 -15.24 10.44 -14.35
N PHE A 8 -14.42 11.36 -13.87
CA PHE A 8 -14.83 12.64 -13.32
C PHE A 8 -13.72 13.68 -13.50
N CYS A 9 -14.10 14.92 -13.77
CA CYS A 9 -13.18 16.06 -13.77
C CYS A 9 -13.80 17.22 -13.02
N ASN A 10 -12.99 17.94 -12.24
CA ASN A 10 -13.40 19.19 -11.59
C ASN A 10 -12.49 20.36 -12.00
N LEU A 11 -13.07 21.55 -11.98
CA LEU A 11 -12.37 22.82 -12.04
C LEU A 11 -11.66 23.10 -10.70
N GLU A 12 -10.85 24.16 -10.66
CA GLU A 12 -10.22 24.66 -9.42
C GLU A 12 -11.25 24.93 -8.31
N THR A 13 -12.43 25.41 -8.69
CA THR A 13 -13.53 25.70 -7.76
C THR A 13 -14.25 24.46 -7.23
N GLY A 14 -13.85 23.26 -7.68
CA GLY A 14 -14.57 22.01 -7.44
C GLY A 14 -15.79 21.81 -8.33
N GLY A 15 -16.15 22.80 -9.14
CA GLY A 15 -17.24 22.68 -10.10
C GLY A 15 -16.96 21.57 -11.11
N ARG A 16 -17.96 20.74 -11.39
CA ARG A 16 -17.86 19.66 -12.38
C ARG A 16 -17.50 20.20 -13.76
N LYS A 17 -16.43 19.66 -14.35
CA LYS A 17 -16.01 19.88 -15.75
C LYS A 17 -16.43 18.71 -16.65
N CYS A 18 -16.33 17.47 -16.16
CA CYS A 18 -16.68 16.26 -16.92
C CYS A 18 -17.16 15.15 -15.96
N GLY A 19 -17.82 14.13 -16.51
CA GLY A 19 -18.17 12.91 -15.77
C GLY A 19 -19.18 13.12 -14.62
N ASP A 20 -19.17 12.24 -13.63
CA ASP A 20 -20.05 12.31 -12.45
C ASP A 20 -19.31 11.82 -11.20
N VAL A 21 -19.30 12.66 -10.15
CA VAL A 21 -18.66 12.33 -8.88
C VAL A 21 -19.31 11.13 -8.21
N SER A 22 -20.61 10.90 -8.44
CA SER A 22 -21.35 9.75 -7.90
C SER A 22 -20.86 8.44 -8.52
N LEU A 23 -20.49 8.46 -9.80
CA LEU A 23 -19.88 7.31 -10.47
C LEU A 23 -18.49 7.02 -9.91
N LEU A 24 -17.65 8.05 -9.73
CA LEU A 24 -16.36 7.91 -9.07
C LEU A 24 -16.50 7.35 -7.64
N ALA A 25 -17.40 7.91 -6.84
CA ALA A 25 -17.68 7.45 -5.48
C ALA A 25 -18.13 5.99 -5.44
N ASN A 26 -19.02 5.59 -6.35
CA ASN A 26 -19.46 4.21 -6.47
C ASN A 26 -18.32 3.27 -6.88
N SER A 27 -17.48 3.65 -7.85
CA SER A 27 -16.29 2.87 -8.22
C SER A 27 -15.35 2.68 -7.03
N VAL A 28 -15.09 3.73 -6.26
CA VAL A 28 -14.26 3.68 -5.05
C VAL A 28 -14.86 2.72 -4.01
N LEU A 29 -16.15 2.81 -3.72
CA LEU A 29 -16.82 1.95 -2.73
C LEU A 29 -16.89 0.47 -3.14
N ASN A 30 -16.71 0.20 -4.44
CA ASN A 30 -16.57 -1.13 -5.04
C ASN A 30 -15.10 -1.53 -5.27
N GLY A 31 -14.16 -0.86 -4.61
CA GLY A 31 -12.77 -1.30 -4.53
C GLY A 31 -11.86 -0.80 -5.65
N ALA A 32 -12.33 0.03 -6.58
CA ALA A 32 -11.50 0.53 -7.67
C ALA A 32 -10.25 1.26 -7.17
N SER A 33 -9.15 1.13 -7.92
CA SER A 33 -7.97 1.98 -7.73
C SER A 33 -8.16 3.29 -8.48
N VAL A 34 -7.59 4.37 -7.94
CA VAL A 34 -7.83 5.73 -8.44
C VAL A 34 -6.53 6.47 -8.62
N LYS A 35 -6.41 7.10 -9.80
CA LYS A 35 -5.36 8.05 -10.13
C LYS A 35 -5.97 9.42 -10.34
N VAL A 36 -5.18 10.44 -10.02
CA VAL A 36 -5.54 11.83 -10.31
C VAL A 36 -4.46 12.47 -11.16
N LEU A 37 -4.89 13.20 -12.18
CA LEU A 37 -4.07 14.05 -13.02
C LEU A 37 -4.42 15.51 -12.74
N ASN A 38 -3.39 16.34 -12.53
CA ASN A 38 -3.50 17.77 -12.62
C ASN A 38 -3.21 18.20 -14.08
N PRO A 39 -4.22 18.63 -14.85
CA PRO A 39 -4.03 18.95 -16.27
C PRO A 39 -3.23 20.24 -16.50
N GLN A 40 -3.00 21.08 -15.48
CA GLN A 40 -2.25 22.33 -15.64
C GLN A 40 -0.74 22.11 -15.69
N ASN A 41 -0.23 21.15 -14.93
CA ASN A 41 1.20 20.87 -14.83
C ASN A 41 1.58 19.43 -15.21
N GLY A 42 0.60 18.60 -15.58
CA GLY A 42 0.82 17.21 -15.97
C GLY A 42 1.15 16.28 -14.81
N TYR A 43 1.06 16.74 -13.56
CA TYR A 43 1.35 15.91 -12.39
C TYR A 43 0.29 14.82 -12.23
N ILE A 44 0.73 13.57 -12.19
CA ILE A 44 -0.13 12.40 -11.97
C ILE A 44 0.31 11.66 -10.71
N THR A 45 -0.65 11.24 -9.89
CA THR A 45 -0.38 10.38 -8.74
C THR A 45 -1.46 9.33 -8.56
N SER A 46 -1.13 8.26 -7.82
CA SER A 46 -2.03 7.20 -7.42
C SER A 46 -2.24 7.26 -5.91
N PHE A 47 -3.48 7.12 -5.46
CA PHE A 47 -3.75 7.20 -4.03
C PHE A 47 -3.49 5.87 -3.34
N THR A 48 -2.74 5.90 -2.24
CA THR A 48 -2.61 4.74 -1.35
C THR A 48 -3.86 4.54 -0.53
N ASN A 49 -4.52 5.63 -0.16
CA ASN A 49 -5.82 5.59 0.47
C ASN A 49 -6.80 6.61 -0.09
N ILE A 50 -8.07 6.23 -0.14
CA ILE A 50 -9.15 7.03 -0.68
C ILE A 50 -10.40 6.87 0.16
N ALA A 51 -11.15 7.96 0.32
CA ALA A 51 -12.38 7.97 1.09
C ALA A 51 -13.50 8.70 0.35
N VAL A 52 -14.72 8.24 0.57
CA VAL A 52 -15.95 8.92 0.13
C VAL A 52 -16.56 9.67 1.31
N SER A 53 -17.03 10.89 1.07
CA SER A 53 -17.75 11.68 2.08
C SER A 53 -19.05 11.00 2.51
N GLY A 54 -19.54 11.31 3.71
CA GLY A 54 -20.75 10.68 4.24
C GLY A 54 -22.02 10.95 3.44
N ASP A 55 -22.07 12.06 2.68
CA ASP A 55 -23.14 12.38 1.73
C ASP A 55 -22.97 11.72 0.35
N GLY A 56 -21.83 11.06 0.09
CA GLY A 56 -21.52 10.44 -1.20
C GLY A 56 -21.17 11.43 -2.31
N LEU A 57 -21.08 12.73 -2.03
CA LEU A 57 -20.93 13.79 -3.03
C LEU A 57 -19.47 14.23 -3.25
N SER A 58 -18.51 13.65 -2.53
CA SER A 58 -17.11 13.99 -2.66
C SER A 58 -16.20 12.80 -2.39
N VAL A 59 -15.06 12.81 -3.06
CA VAL A 59 -14.02 11.79 -2.92
C VAL A 59 -12.70 12.48 -2.65
N ALA A 60 -11.94 11.95 -1.68
CA ALA A 60 -10.64 12.48 -1.31
C ALA A 60 -9.61 11.37 -1.14
N GLY A 61 -8.44 11.52 -1.76
CA GLY A 61 -7.36 10.55 -1.74
C GLY A 61 -6.08 11.13 -1.13
N GLN A 62 -5.40 10.35 -0.29
CA GLN A 62 -4.06 10.70 0.18
C GLN A 62 -2.97 10.06 -0.66
N TYR A 63 -1.88 10.81 -0.79
CA TYR A 63 -0.60 10.29 -1.24
C TYR A 63 0.50 10.74 -0.26
N PRO A 64 0.92 9.85 0.67
CA PRO A 64 1.94 10.16 1.69
C PRO A 64 3.37 9.88 1.22
N TRP A 65 3.55 9.06 0.18
CA TRP A 65 4.86 8.59 -0.30
C TRP A 65 5.48 9.57 -1.30
N HIS A 66 5.62 10.83 -0.88
CA HIS A 66 6.16 11.86 -1.74
C HIS A 66 7.19 12.71 -1.00
N VAL A 67 8.31 12.95 -1.66
CA VAL A 67 9.38 13.80 -1.15
C VAL A 67 9.51 15.05 -2.01
N SER A 68 10.08 16.11 -1.45
CA SER A 68 10.22 17.40 -2.09
C SER A 68 11.05 17.35 -3.38
N GLN A 69 10.48 17.91 -4.45
CA GLN A 69 11.10 18.04 -5.76
C GLN A 69 11.18 19.52 -6.17
N SER A 70 12.08 19.85 -7.08
CA SER A 70 12.20 21.14 -7.75
C SER A 70 12.38 20.97 -9.25
N THR A 71 11.92 21.96 -10.01
CA THR A 71 12.19 22.03 -11.46
C THR A 71 13.36 22.95 -11.70
N VAL A 72 14.46 22.40 -12.22
CA VAL A 72 15.65 23.15 -12.65
C VAL A 72 15.84 22.88 -14.13
N ASN A 73 16.08 23.89 -14.97
CA ASN A 73 16.31 23.73 -16.41
C ASN A 73 15.38 22.70 -17.12
N ASN A 74 14.08 22.76 -16.85
CA ASN A 74 13.05 21.83 -17.37
C ASN A 74 13.19 20.34 -16.98
N HIS A 75 14.02 20.01 -15.99
CA HIS A 75 14.06 18.68 -15.37
C HIS A 75 13.60 18.74 -13.91
N VAL A 76 13.06 17.62 -13.42
CA VAL A 76 12.67 17.46 -12.02
C VAL A 76 13.82 16.81 -11.26
N GLU A 77 14.25 17.45 -10.18
CA GLU A 77 15.27 16.92 -9.26
C GLU A 77 14.76 16.94 -7.81
N PHE A 78 15.40 16.17 -6.94
CA PHE A 78 15.13 16.26 -5.50
C PHE A 78 15.73 17.54 -4.94
N GLN A 79 15.01 18.19 -4.02
CA GLN A 79 15.57 19.35 -3.33
C GLN A 79 16.71 18.91 -2.40
N SER A 80 17.76 19.74 -2.27
CA SER A 80 18.92 19.43 -1.41
C SER A 80 18.57 19.21 0.06
N ASN A 81 17.54 19.91 0.56
CA ASN A 81 16.96 19.70 1.89
C ASN A 81 15.63 18.95 1.74
N VAL A 82 15.73 17.62 1.57
CA VAL A 82 14.59 16.75 1.29
C VAL A 82 13.60 16.73 2.47
N TYR A 83 12.32 16.89 2.17
CA TYR A 83 11.24 16.77 3.14
C TYR A 83 10.08 15.91 2.59
N TRP A 84 9.31 15.28 3.48
CA TRP A 84 8.05 14.64 3.15
C TRP A 84 7.03 15.68 2.71
N TRP A 85 6.42 15.50 1.54
CA TRP A 85 5.35 16.34 1.01
C TRP A 85 4.06 15.53 0.87
N ALA A 86 3.34 15.36 1.98
CA ALA A 86 2.08 14.63 2.00
C ALA A 86 0.95 15.45 1.39
N THR A 87 0.10 14.80 0.58
CA THR A 87 -1.02 15.46 -0.10
C THR A 87 -2.36 14.77 0.16
N ILE A 88 -3.44 15.56 0.22
CA ILE A 88 -4.83 15.10 0.03
C ILE A 88 -5.38 15.82 -1.19
N TRP A 89 -5.87 15.05 -2.15
CA TRP A 89 -6.52 15.56 -3.36
C TRP A 89 -8.02 15.30 -3.24
N SER A 90 -8.85 16.28 -3.57
CA SER A 90 -10.30 16.21 -3.38
C SER A 90 -11.05 16.63 -4.64
N THR A 91 -12.15 15.95 -4.93
CA THR A 91 -13.09 16.31 -6.01
C THR A 91 -13.69 17.70 -5.87
N THR A 92 -13.55 18.32 -4.69
CA THR A 92 -13.89 19.72 -4.42
C THR A 92 -12.89 20.72 -5.02
N GLY A 93 -11.90 20.28 -5.79
CA GLY A 93 -10.82 21.12 -6.33
C GLY A 93 -9.70 21.41 -5.35
N ARG A 94 -9.83 20.97 -4.08
CA ARG A 94 -8.86 21.27 -3.03
C ARG A 94 -7.71 20.26 -3.01
N LEU A 95 -6.49 20.78 -3.05
CA LEU A 95 -5.25 20.07 -2.76
C LEU A 95 -4.69 20.57 -1.42
N GLU A 96 -4.80 19.73 -0.38
CA GLU A 96 -4.22 19.99 0.94
C GLU A 96 -2.82 19.39 1.02
N MET A 97 -1.88 20.10 1.64
CA MET A 97 -0.47 19.72 1.72
C MET A 97 0.04 19.87 3.14
N SER A 98 0.75 18.85 3.63
CA SER A 98 1.49 18.91 4.89
C SER A 98 2.95 18.52 4.66
N ARG A 99 3.89 19.30 5.21
CA ARG A 99 5.33 19.15 4.94
C ARG A 99 6.09 18.87 6.22
N TRP A 100 6.98 17.89 6.21
CA TRP A 100 7.75 17.44 7.38
C TRP A 100 9.17 17.07 7.01
N ASN A 101 10.14 17.41 7.85
CA ASN A 101 11.53 16.99 7.62
C ASN A 101 11.64 15.46 7.48
N VAL A 102 12.56 14.98 6.65
CA VAL A 102 12.92 13.56 6.65
C VAL A 102 13.83 13.30 7.85
N GLY A 103 13.48 12.29 8.65
CA GLY A 103 14.29 11.85 9.80
C GLY A 103 14.04 12.61 11.11
N GLU A 104 13.11 13.57 11.14
CA GLU A 104 12.74 14.30 12.36
C GLU A 104 11.28 14.76 12.31
N HIS A 105 10.60 14.81 13.46
CA HIS A 105 9.24 15.32 13.60
C HIS A 105 9.18 16.85 13.63
N THR A 106 9.69 17.48 12.57
CA THR A 106 9.71 18.94 12.43
C THR A 106 8.82 19.35 11.27
N SER A 107 7.74 20.07 11.58
CA SER A 107 6.83 20.60 10.57
C SER A 107 7.50 21.70 9.76
N ARG A 108 7.31 21.64 8.44
CA ARG A 108 7.63 22.69 7.47
C ARG A 108 6.40 23.47 7.03
N GLY A 109 5.32 23.34 7.79
CA GLY A 109 4.05 24.02 7.57
C GLY A 109 3.06 23.22 6.72
N LYS A 110 1.83 23.72 6.77
CA LYS A 110 0.66 23.21 6.05
C LYS A 110 0.19 24.29 5.07
N SER A 111 -0.28 23.88 3.90
CA SER A 111 -0.89 24.80 2.94
C SER A 111 -1.99 24.10 2.17
N SER A 112 -2.88 24.89 1.58
CA SER A 112 -3.92 24.40 0.68
C SER A 112 -3.91 25.22 -0.60
N MET A 113 -4.25 24.59 -1.72
CA MET A 113 -4.55 25.32 -2.96
C MET A 113 -5.73 24.69 -3.68
N ASN A 114 -6.28 25.44 -4.62
CA ASN A 114 -7.28 24.95 -5.54
C ASN A 114 -6.60 24.57 -6.86
N THR A 115 -7.00 23.45 -7.45
CA THR A 115 -6.42 22.95 -8.69
C THR A 115 -7.46 22.14 -9.47
N PRO A 116 -7.49 22.21 -10.82
CA PRO A 116 -8.35 21.33 -11.58
C PRO A 116 -7.79 19.91 -11.49
N MET A 117 -8.68 18.92 -11.58
CA MET A 117 -8.30 17.52 -11.45
C MET A 117 -9.09 16.67 -12.42
N GLU A 118 -8.43 15.66 -12.98
CA GLU A 118 -9.02 14.62 -13.82
C GLU A 118 -8.80 13.27 -13.14
N TRP A 119 -9.89 12.57 -12.86
CA TRP A 119 -9.92 11.37 -12.02
C TRP A 119 -10.12 10.14 -12.89
N PHE A 120 -9.20 9.19 -12.78
CA PHE A 120 -9.20 7.95 -13.54
C PHE A 120 -9.39 6.79 -12.57
N VAL A 121 -10.28 5.87 -12.94
CA VAL A 121 -10.52 4.64 -12.18
C VAL A 121 -9.96 3.46 -12.95
N ASP A 122 -9.38 2.55 -12.21
CA ASP A 122 -9.18 1.18 -12.65
C ASP A 122 -10.17 0.30 -11.91
N ASP A 123 -11.14 -0.23 -12.65
CA ASP A 123 -12.26 -1.03 -12.20
C ASP A 123 -12.01 -2.55 -12.31
N CYS A 124 -10.76 -2.96 -12.58
CA CYS A 124 -10.38 -4.39 -12.62
C CYS A 124 -10.25 -4.99 -11.21
N TRP A 125 -11.29 -4.82 -10.41
CA TRP A 125 -11.38 -5.26 -9.01
C TRP A 125 -12.74 -5.90 -8.78
N THR A 126 -12.78 -6.92 -7.94
CA THR A 126 -14.04 -7.56 -7.53
C THR A 126 -14.01 -7.86 -6.04
N LEU A 127 -15.18 -7.82 -5.39
CA LEU A 127 -15.31 -8.31 -4.02
C LEU A 127 -14.94 -9.80 -4.00
N ALA A 128 -14.03 -10.17 -3.10
CA ALA A 128 -13.67 -11.57 -2.84
C ALA A 128 -14.28 -12.09 -1.55
N TYR A 129 -14.30 -11.25 -0.51
CA TYR A 129 -14.73 -11.63 0.82
C TYR A 129 -15.16 -10.41 1.63
N SER A 130 -16.16 -10.55 2.49
CA SER A 130 -16.49 -9.56 3.50
C SER A 130 -16.92 -10.23 4.79
N HIS A 131 -16.69 -9.54 5.90
CA HIS A 131 -17.12 -9.99 7.22
C HIS A 131 -17.62 -8.83 8.08
N ASN A 132 -18.39 -9.16 9.11
CA ASN A 132 -18.79 -8.22 10.15
C ASN A 132 -17.65 -7.96 11.17
N SER A 133 -17.91 -7.14 12.19
CA SER A 133 -16.90 -6.78 13.20
C SER A 133 -16.40 -7.96 14.05
N SER A 134 -17.18 -9.04 14.15
CA SER A 134 -16.75 -10.26 14.85
C SER A 134 -15.94 -11.21 13.96
N GLY A 135 -15.69 -10.85 12.69
CA GLY A 135 -14.98 -11.71 11.74
C GLY A 135 -15.86 -12.79 11.11
N HIS A 136 -17.18 -12.74 11.30
CA HIS A 136 -18.09 -13.67 10.64
C HIS A 136 -18.35 -13.22 9.21
N GLU A 137 -18.19 -14.15 8.26
CA GLU A 137 -18.46 -13.95 6.84
C GLU A 137 -19.86 -13.36 6.62
N THR A 138 -19.92 -12.39 5.70
CA THR A 138 -21.17 -11.75 5.26
C THR A 138 -21.40 -11.85 3.76
N ASP A 139 -20.34 -11.95 2.96
CA ASP A 139 -20.42 -12.11 1.49
C ASP A 139 -19.07 -12.63 0.96
N GLY A 140 -19.08 -13.26 -0.22
CA GLY A 140 -17.89 -13.83 -0.85
C GLY A 140 -17.40 -15.13 -0.19
N SER A 141 -16.09 -15.39 -0.25
CA SER A 141 -15.46 -16.59 0.31
C SER A 141 -14.05 -16.29 0.80
N LEU A 142 -13.75 -16.67 2.05
CA LEU A 142 -12.40 -16.54 2.60
C LEU A 142 -11.37 -17.37 1.80
N ASP A 143 -11.75 -18.58 1.36
CA ASP A 143 -10.89 -19.45 0.54
C ASP A 143 -10.57 -18.81 -0.81
N LEU A 144 -11.54 -18.13 -1.44
CA LEU A 144 -11.31 -17.36 -2.66
C LEU A 144 -10.28 -16.24 -2.43
N LEU A 145 -10.41 -15.50 -1.32
CA LEU A 145 -9.46 -14.45 -0.96
C LEU A 145 -8.06 -15.03 -0.72
N VAL A 146 -7.93 -16.10 0.07
CA VAL A 146 -6.66 -16.77 0.36
C VAL A 146 -6.00 -17.25 -0.93
N GLY A 147 -6.75 -17.95 -1.78
CA GLY A 147 -6.24 -18.43 -3.07
C GLY A 147 -5.80 -17.29 -4.00
N ALA A 148 -6.56 -16.18 -4.04
CA ALA A 148 -6.20 -15.01 -4.81
C ALA A 148 -4.90 -14.35 -4.34
N VAL A 149 -4.71 -14.23 -3.02
CA VAL A 149 -3.50 -13.66 -2.41
C VAL A 149 -2.29 -14.56 -2.69
N LEU A 150 -2.42 -15.89 -2.54
CA LEU A 150 -1.35 -16.84 -2.89
C LEU A 150 -1.05 -16.88 -4.39
N ALA A 151 -2.02 -16.53 -5.24
CA ALA A 151 -1.79 -16.33 -6.66
C ALA A 151 -1.14 -14.97 -7.00
N GLY A 152 -0.73 -14.18 -5.99
CA GLY A 152 -0.04 -12.90 -6.15
C GLY A 152 -0.95 -11.71 -6.44
N ARG A 153 -2.29 -11.90 -6.52
CA ARG A 153 -3.21 -10.82 -6.89
C ARG A 153 -3.16 -9.66 -5.90
N LYS A 154 -3.34 -8.44 -6.40
CA LYS A 154 -3.48 -7.25 -5.56
C LYS A 154 -4.78 -7.31 -4.77
N VAL A 155 -4.74 -6.73 -3.56
CA VAL A 155 -5.87 -6.67 -2.63
C VAL A 155 -6.16 -5.22 -2.32
N ARG A 156 -7.42 -4.86 -2.14
CA ARG A 156 -7.83 -3.58 -1.54
C ARG A 156 -8.80 -3.84 -0.41
N VAL A 157 -8.65 -3.08 0.67
CA VAL A 157 -9.40 -3.25 1.90
C VAL A 157 -10.32 -2.06 2.11
N LYS A 158 -11.61 -2.30 2.32
CA LYS A 158 -12.60 -1.28 2.69
C LYS A 158 -13.00 -1.40 4.15
N MET A 159 -12.87 -0.29 4.89
CA MET A 159 -13.37 -0.11 6.25
C MET A 159 -14.25 1.15 6.28
N GLY A 160 -15.56 0.98 6.47
CA GLY A 160 -16.50 2.10 6.35
C GLY A 160 -16.46 2.72 4.94
N SER A 161 -16.21 4.03 4.86
CA SER A 161 -16.07 4.77 3.59
C SER A 161 -14.64 4.86 3.07
N TYR A 162 -13.68 4.22 3.75
CA TYR A 162 -12.25 4.28 3.47
C TYR A 162 -11.78 3.01 2.76
N ILE A 163 -11.02 3.17 1.67
CA ILE A 163 -10.43 2.09 0.88
C ILE A 163 -8.92 2.33 0.76
N VAL A 164 -8.15 1.26 0.94
CA VAL A 164 -6.68 1.29 0.93
C VAL A 164 -6.12 0.04 0.27
N GLU A 165 -5.02 0.22 -0.45
CA GLU A 165 -4.20 -0.89 -0.94
C GLU A 165 -3.11 -1.18 0.11
N PRO A 166 -3.02 -2.42 0.62
CA PRO A 166 -2.04 -2.75 1.63
C PRO A 166 -0.64 -2.86 1.04
N GLU A 167 0.36 -2.38 1.78
CA GLU A 167 1.76 -2.52 1.40
C GLU A 167 2.28 -3.96 1.61
N ASN A 168 1.80 -4.66 2.64
CA ASN A 168 2.17 -6.05 2.91
C ASN A 168 0.96 -6.90 3.24
N LEU A 169 0.99 -8.16 2.82
CA LEU A 169 -0.06 -9.15 3.05
C LEU A 169 0.53 -10.39 3.72
N TYR A 170 -0.25 -11.00 4.60
CA TYR A 170 0.11 -12.21 5.32
C TYR A 170 -1.03 -13.20 5.26
N ILE A 171 -0.68 -14.47 5.12
CA ILE A 171 -1.62 -15.57 5.37
C ILE A 171 -1.09 -16.37 6.54
N ARG A 172 -1.94 -16.63 7.53
CA ARG A 172 -1.60 -17.51 8.65
C ARG A 172 -2.83 -18.23 9.14
N ASN A 173 -2.74 -19.56 9.25
CA ASN A 173 -3.85 -20.42 9.71
C ASN A 173 -5.15 -20.17 8.93
N GLY A 174 -5.06 -20.01 7.60
CA GLY A 174 -6.21 -19.74 6.74
C GLY A 174 -6.77 -18.31 6.77
N HIS A 175 -6.19 -17.40 7.55
CA HIS A 175 -6.63 -16.01 7.63
C HIS A 175 -5.67 -15.07 6.92
N VAL A 176 -6.23 -14.06 6.24
CA VAL A 176 -5.46 -12.96 5.65
C VAL A 176 -5.34 -11.81 6.64
N SER A 177 -4.14 -11.26 6.77
CA SER A 177 -3.86 -9.98 7.42
C SER A 177 -3.16 -9.03 6.44
N ALA A 178 -3.44 -7.74 6.58
CA ALA A 178 -2.93 -6.71 5.68
C ALA A 178 -2.36 -5.53 6.47
N GLN A 179 -1.13 -5.15 6.15
CA GLN A 179 -0.49 -3.97 6.74
C GLN A 179 -0.76 -2.75 5.86
N LEU A 180 -1.37 -1.73 6.48
CA LEU A 180 -1.81 -0.49 5.87
C LEU A 180 -0.91 0.65 6.38
N LEU A 181 0.08 1.04 5.58
CA LEU A 181 1.10 2.04 5.93
C LEU A 181 0.85 3.39 5.25
N GLY A 182 0.17 3.39 4.11
CA GLY A 182 -0.08 4.58 3.30
C GLY A 182 -1.13 5.53 3.88
N HIS A 183 -1.14 5.79 5.20
CA HIS A 183 -2.10 6.64 5.88
C HIS A 183 -1.44 7.58 6.91
N LEU A 184 -1.75 8.87 6.76
CA LEU A 184 -1.41 9.93 7.71
C LEU A 184 -2.67 10.48 8.38
N SER A 185 -2.54 10.86 9.65
CA SER A 185 -3.62 11.41 10.47
C SER A 185 -4.32 12.63 9.85
N LYS A 186 -5.65 12.71 9.99
CA LYS A 186 -6.51 13.73 9.38
C LYS A 186 -7.49 14.32 10.39
N ASN A 187 -7.93 15.55 10.16
CA ASN A 187 -9.09 16.14 10.85
C ASN A 187 -10.40 15.80 10.13
N THR A 188 -10.38 15.80 8.80
CA THR A 188 -11.50 15.43 7.92
C THR A 188 -10.96 14.59 6.77
N ILE A 189 -11.81 14.08 5.88
CA ILE A 189 -11.28 13.41 4.68
C ILE A 189 -10.53 14.37 3.75
N PHE A 190 -10.72 15.69 3.90
CA PHE A 190 -10.14 16.75 3.06
C PHE A 190 -8.93 17.44 3.70
N ASP A 191 -8.75 17.32 5.02
CA ASP A 191 -7.82 18.13 5.80
C ASP A 191 -6.88 17.28 6.65
N PHE A 192 -5.58 17.53 6.51
CA PHE A 192 -4.64 17.12 7.53
C PHE A 192 -4.87 17.91 8.82
N GLN A 193 -4.73 17.22 9.94
CA GLN A 193 -4.58 17.88 11.24
C GLN A 193 -3.26 18.66 11.32
N THR A 194 -3.14 19.59 12.26
CA THR A 194 -1.95 20.46 12.36
C THR A 194 -0.67 19.66 12.62
N ASP A 195 -0.75 18.71 13.54
CA ASP A 195 0.37 17.90 14.00
C ASP A 195 0.23 16.47 13.46
N VAL A 196 0.61 16.31 12.19
CA VAL A 196 0.40 15.08 11.41
C VAL A 196 1.33 13.97 11.86
N TYR A 197 0.80 12.77 12.01
CA TYR A 197 1.55 11.58 12.38
C TYR A 197 1.20 10.38 11.50
N TRP A 198 2.07 9.37 11.52
CA TRP A 198 1.81 8.07 10.90
C TRP A 198 0.64 7.37 11.57
N TYR A 199 -0.34 6.95 10.77
CA TYR A 199 -1.50 6.17 11.22
C TYR A 199 -1.43 4.80 10.58
N TRP A 200 -0.70 3.87 11.19
CA TRP A 200 -0.48 2.55 10.60
C TRP A 200 -1.43 1.53 11.19
N GLN A 201 -1.93 0.64 10.34
CA GLN A 201 -2.89 -0.39 10.75
C GLN A 201 -2.46 -1.77 10.27
N ILE A 202 -2.77 -2.80 11.05
CA ILE A 202 -2.86 -4.18 10.58
C ILE A 202 -4.30 -4.61 10.75
N VAL A 203 -4.90 -5.06 9.65
CA VAL A 203 -6.30 -5.49 9.59
C VAL A 203 -6.36 -6.96 9.21
N SER A 204 -7.35 -7.68 9.72
CA SER A 204 -7.46 -9.13 9.50
C SER A 204 -8.88 -9.57 9.18
N THR A 205 -8.97 -10.66 8.42
CA THR A 205 -10.23 -11.38 8.10
C THR A 205 -11.00 -11.88 9.34
N THR A 206 -10.38 -11.85 10.53
CA THR A 206 -10.97 -12.12 11.84
C THR A 206 -11.72 -10.92 12.46
N GLY A 207 -11.79 -9.79 11.75
CA GLY A 207 -12.35 -8.54 12.28
C GLY A 207 -11.36 -7.66 13.03
N ASP A 208 -10.18 -8.17 13.38
CA ASP A 208 -9.19 -7.42 14.17
C ASP A 208 -8.56 -6.29 13.37
N VAL A 209 -8.47 -5.12 14.01
CA VAL A 209 -7.79 -3.92 13.52
C VAL A 209 -6.87 -3.41 14.62
N GLU A 210 -5.57 -3.66 14.50
CA GLU A 210 -4.59 -3.01 15.35
C GLU A 210 -4.13 -1.72 14.69
N THR A 211 -4.10 -0.64 15.46
CA THR A 211 -3.61 0.67 15.00
C THR A 211 -2.51 1.17 15.90
N VAL A 212 -1.40 1.59 15.30
CA VAL A 212 -0.28 2.25 15.99
C VAL A 212 -0.04 3.63 15.39
N ARG A 213 0.35 4.59 16.24
CA ARG A 213 0.45 6.00 15.84
C ARG A 213 1.81 6.55 16.24
N TYR A 214 2.57 7.08 15.28
CA TYR A 214 3.93 7.56 15.52
C TYR A 214 4.16 8.92 14.88
N ASN A 215 4.87 9.79 15.59
CA ASN A 215 5.41 11.01 15.00
C ASN A 215 6.17 10.71 13.70
N ILE A 216 6.03 11.58 12.70
CA ILE A 216 6.79 11.44 11.45
C ILE A 216 8.27 11.63 11.80
N GLY A 217 9.11 10.66 11.43
CA GLY A 217 10.56 10.77 11.68
C GLY A 217 10.96 10.74 13.16
N SER A 218 10.15 10.18 14.06
CA SER A 218 10.47 10.08 15.49
C SER A 218 9.94 8.77 16.09
N THR A 219 10.57 8.30 17.17
CA THR A 219 10.12 7.13 17.97
C THR A 219 8.94 7.43 18.89
N GLN A 220 8.48 8.68 18.96
CA GLN A 220 7.39 9.08 19.85
C GLN A 220 6.07 8.41 19.42
N ASN A 221 5.62 7.45 20.23
CA ASN A 221 4.31 6.81 20.10
C ASN A 221 3.20 7.77 20.61
N ARG A 222 2.10 7.89 19.86
CA ARG A 222 0.92 8.70 20.19
C ARG A 222 -0.28 7.88 20.70
N GLY A 223 -0.10 6.58 20.89
CA GLY A 223 -1.10 5.65 21.37
C GLY A 223 -1.47 4.59 20.36
N ASN A 224 -1.73 3.40 20.88
CA ASN A 224 -2.16 2.23 20.12
C ASN A 224 -3.63 1.94 20.42
N SER A 225 -4.36 1.39 19.45
CA SER A 225 -5.70 0.85 19.67
C SER A 225 -5.82 -0.54 19.06
N ALA A 226 -6.71 -1.34 19.62
CA ALA A 226 -7.11 -2.64 19.08
C ALA A 226 -8.64 -2.63 18.99
N ASP A 227 -9.12 -2.63 17.77
CA ASP A 227 -10.52 -2.43 17.42
C ASP A 227 -11.04 -3.65 16.64
N LYS A 228 -12.37 -3.78 16.55
CA LYS A 228 -13.05 -4.79 15.76
C LYS A 228 -13.91 -4.10 14.69
N GLN A 229 -13.71 -4.41 13.41
CA GLN A 229 -14.41 -3.73 12.31
C GLN A 229 -14.94 -4.70 11.26
N ALA A 230 -16.06 -4.30 10.64
CA ALA A 230 -16.53 -4.94 9.42
C ALA A 230 -15.64 -4.51 8.25
N ILE A 231 -15.20 -5.46 7.44
CA ILE A 231 -14.22 -5.21 6.38
C ILE A 231 -14.66 -5.93 5.10
N SER A 232 -14.53 -5.25 3.97
CA SER A 232 -14.66 -5.85 2.65
C SER A 232 -13.30 -5.92 1.96
N TRP A 233 -13.01 -7.05 1.35
CA TRP A 233 -11.75 -7.40 0.71
C TRP A 233 -11.98 -7.56 -0.79
N PHE A 234 -11.34 -6.72 -1.57
CA PHE A 234 -11.39 -6.73 -3.03
C PHE A 234 -10.10 -7.30 -3.58
N ILE A 235 -10.19 -8.07 -4.66
CA ILE A 235 -9.04 -8.63 -5.37
C ILE A 235 -8.99 -8.10 -6.79
N GLU A 236 -7.79 -7.93 -7.32
CA GLU A 236 -7.60 -7.60 -8.72
C GLU A 236 -8.07 -8.76 -9.63
N THR A 237 -8.71 -8.43 -10.74
CA THR A 237 -9.24 -9.41 -11.70
C THR A 237 -8.24 -9.78 -12.80
N ARG A 238 -7.17 -9.01 -12.97
CA ARG A 238 -6.09 -9.30 -13.91
C ARG A 238 -5.36 -10.60 -13.53
N PRO A 239 -4.91 -11.39 -14.52
CA PRO A 239 -4.19 -12.62 -14.25
C PRO A 239 -2.78 -12.32 -13.72
N TRP A 240 -2.36 -13.10 -12.74
CA TRP A 240 -0.99 -13.19 -12.25
C TRP A 240 -0.49 -14.61 -12.49
N SER A 241 0.78 -14.78 -12.81
CA SER A 241 1.37 -16.07 -13.18
C SER A 241 2.59 -16.39 -12.35
N ASN A 242 2.60 -17.57 -11.71
CA ASN A 242 3.79 -18.10 -11.08
C ASN A 242 4.76 -18.61 -12.17
N VAL A 243 5.86 -17.88 -12.37
CA VAL A 243 6.86 -18.16 -13.41
C VAL A 243 8.09 -18.90 -12.88
N LEU A 244 8.28 -18.90 -11.56
CA LEU A 244 9.37 -19.60 -10.90
C LEU A 244 8.98 -19.90 -9.45
N SER A 245 9.23 -21.12 -8.99
CA SER A 245 9.28 -21.44 -7.56
C SER A 245 10.65 -21.97 -7.19
N THR A 246 11.20 -21.50 -6.07
CA THR A 246 12.49 -21.93 -5.54
C THR A 246 12.31 -22.57 -4.16
N SER A 247 13.10 -23.60 -3.87
CA SER A 247 13.23 -24.13 -2.51
C SER A 247 13.99 -23.13 -1.60
N SER A 248 14.09 -23.44 -0.30
CA SER A 248 14.92 -22.68 0.64
C SER A 248 16.41 -22.68 0.32
N THR A 249 16.87 -23.55 -0.59
CA THR A 249 18.25 -23.57 -1.09
C THR A 249 18.43 -22.90 -2.44
N GLY A 250 17.37 -22.25 -2.97
CA GLY A 250 17.39 -21.62 -4.30
C GLY A 250 17.29 -22.60 -5.46
N SER A 251 17.02 -23.89 -5.17
CA SER A 251 16.82 -24.89 -6.21
C SER A 251 15.46 -24.70 -6.85
N VAL A 252 15.41 -24.72 -8.18
CA VAL A 252 14.15 -24.56 -8.93
C VAL A 252 13.24 -25.76 -8.68
N THR A 253 12.00 -25.49 -8.32
CA THR A 253 10.95 -26.49 -8.07
C THR A 253 9.77 -26.37 -9.05
N HIS A 254 9.62 -25.19 -9.68
CA HIS A 254 8.67 -24.93 -10.76
C HIS A 254 9.22 -23.82 -11.66
N GLY A 255 8.90 -23.85 -12.96
CA GLY A 255 9.29 -22.80 -13.91
C GLY A 255 10.80 -22.70 -14.15
N SER A 256 11.30 -21.49 -14.46
CA SER A 256 12.73 -21.26 -14.68
C SER A 256 13.17 -19.83 -14.34
N LYS A 257 14.43 -19.67 -13.93
CA LYS A 257 15.02 -18.34 -13.68
C LYS A 257 15.08 -17.49 -14.96
N ALA A 258 15.27 -18.13 -16.13
CA ALA A 258 15.32 -17.46 -17.42
C ALA A 258 13.97 -16.83 -17.81
N ASP A 259 12.86 -17.52 -17.52
CA ASP A 259 11.51 -17.00 -17.76
C ASP A 259 11.21 -15.82 -16.84
N LEU A 260 11.60 -15.91 -15.56
CA LEU A 260 11.48 -14.78 -14.63
C LEU A 260 12.30 -13.57 -15.09
N VAL A 261 13.55 -13.77 -15.50
CA VAL A 261 14.40 -12.70 -16.06
C VAL A 261 13.72 -12.05 -17.26
N THR A 262 13.18 -12.86 -18.17
CA THR A 262 12.49 -12.38 -19.36
C THR A 262 11.24 -11.58 -19.01
N ALA A 263 10.43 -12.06 -18.07
CA ALA A 263 9.23 -11.36 -17.60
C ALA A 263 9.58 -10.02 -16.95
N VAL A 264 10.57 -9.99 -16.05
CA VAL A 264 11.01 -8.73 -15.41
C VAL A 264 11.56 -7.74 -16.45
N GLN A 265 12.35 -8.20 -17.42
CA GLN A 265 12.88 -7.36 -18.50
C GLN A 265 11.78 -6.82 -19.43
N ALA A 266 10.68 -7.55 -19.59
CA ALA A 266 9.50 -7.09 -20.31
C ALA A 266 8.65 -6.08 -19.53
N GLY A 267 9.01 -5.77 -18.28
CA GLY A 267 8.35 -4.76 -17.45
C GLY A 267 7.15 -5.28 -16.66
N PHE A 268 6.99 -6.60 -16.53
CA PHE A 268 5.95 -7.16 -15.66
C PHE A 268 6.19 -6.78 -14.20
N GLN A 269 5.11 -6.59 -13.44
CA GLN A 269 5.22 -6.38 -12.00
C GLN A 269 5.62 -7.68 -11.32
N LEU A 270 6.38 -7.60 -10.22
CA LEU A 270 6.87 -8.76 -9.49
C LEU A 270 6.34 -8.76 -8.06
N ARG A 271 5.77 -9.89 -7.66
CA ARG A 271 5.38 -10.21 -6.29
C ARG A 271 5.96 -11.54 -5.86
N LEU A 272 6.24 -11.66 -4.57
CA LEU A 272 6.79 -12.85 -3.98
C LEU A 272 5.80 -13.44 -2.98
N VAL A 273 5.62 -14.76 -3.00
CA VAL A 273 5.01 -15.51 -1.91
C VAL A 273 6.13 -16.22 -1.17
N VAL A 274 6.46 -15.74 0.02
CA VAL A 274 7.50 -16.29 0.88
C VAL A 274 6.87 -17.26 1.86
N HIS A 275 7.31 -18.51 1.82
CA HIS A 275 6.79 -19.59 2.67
C HIS A 275 7.53 -19.61 4.00
N GLU A 276 7.01 -18.90 5.01
CA GLU A 276 7.67 -18.73 6.31
C GLU A 276 7.59 -20.01 7.16
N ALA A 277 6.47 -20.73 7.09
CA ALA A 277 6.22 -22.00 7.75
C ALA A 277 5.04 -22.72 7.09
N VAL A 278 4.66 -23.89 7.60
CA VAL A 278 3.40 -24.54 7.24
C VAL A 278 2.24 -23.57 7.53
N ASP A 279 1.40 -23.33 6.53
CA ASP A 279 0.25 -22.42 6.58
C ASP A 279 0.59 -20.97 7.00
N SER A 280 1.84 -20.51 6.78
CA SER A 280 2.29 -19.15 7.08
C SER A 280 3.05 -18.56 5.89
N PHE A 281 2.52 -17.49 5.31
CA PHE A 281 3.04 -16.88 4.09
C PHE A 281 3.13 -15.36 4.23
N SER A 282 4.19 -14.79 3.68
CA SER A 282 4.35 -13.35 3.48
C SER A 282 4.27 -13.04 2.00
N ILE A 283 3.37 -12.12 1.62
CA ILE A 283 3.19 -11.68 0.24
C ILE A 283 3.77 -10.28 0.11
N ILE A 284 4.82 -10.17 -0.70
CA ILE A 284 5.67 -8.99 -0.80
C ILE A 284 5.61 -8.44 -2.22
N GLU A 285 5.37 -7.14 -2.36
CA GLU A 285 5.55 -6.44 -3.64
C GLU A 285 7.00 -5.95 -3.77
N ALA A 286 7.60 -6.23 -4.93
CA ALA A 286 8.95 -5.75 -5.23
C ALA A 286 8.90 -4.24 -5.56
N ASP A 287 9.60 -3.44 -4.77
CA ASP A 287 9.79 -2.01 -5.02
C ASP A 287 10.94 -1.77 -5.99
N ASN A 288 12.02 -2.56 -5.89
CA ASN A 288 13.15 -2.55 -6.81
C ASN A 288 13.51 -3.98 -7.21
N ILE A 289 13.96 -4.16 -8.45
CA ILE A 289 14.36 -5.46 -8.98
C ILE A 289 15.75 -5.33 -9.62
N ALA A 290 16.65 -6.25 -9.30
CA ALA A 290 17.97 -6.35 -9.89
C ALA A 290 18.16 -7.75 -10.49
N ILE A 291 18.93 -7.81 -11.58
CA ILE A 291 19.29 -9.06 -12.25
C ILE A 291 20.82 -9.13 -12.29
N GLU A 292 21.39 -10.18 -11.73
CA GLU A 292 22.84 -10.41 -11.72
C GLU A 292 23.12 -11.91 -11.89
N ASN A 293 23.98 -12.27 -12.86
CA ASN A 293 24.39 -13.66 -13.11
C ASN A 293 23.22 -14.67 -13.25
N SER A 294 22.11 -14.25 -13.87
CA SER A 294 20.85 -15.03 -14.00
C SER A 294 20.05 -15.21 -12.71
N GLU A 295 20.44 -14.55 -11.63
CA GLU A 295 19.64 -14.43 -10.41
C GLU A 295 18.82 -13.14 -10.46
N VAL A 296 17.61 -13.20 -9.91
CA VAL A 296 16.75 -12.04 -9.70
C VAL A 296 16.69 -11.76 -8.21
N ALA A 297 16.95 -10.51 -7.84
CA ALA A 297 16.83 -10.02 -6.47
C ALA A 297 15.74 -8.95 -6.41
N ALA A 298 14.73 -9.18 -5.57
CA ALA A 298 13.63 -8.27 -5.33
C ALA A 298 13.78 -7.60 -3.97
N GLN A 299 13.81 -6.27 -3.97
CA GLN A 299 13.84 -5.46 -2.76
C GLN A 299 12.43 -4.96 -2.42
N SER A 300 12.07 -5.00 -1.14
CA SER A 300 10.90 -4.31 -0.59
C SER A 300 11.33 -3.38 0.53
N ILE A 301 10.80 -2.15 0.50
CA ILE A 301 11.20 -1.04 1.37
C ILE A 301 10.02 -0.41 2.13
N ARG A 302 8.79 -0.82 1.82
CA ARG A 302 7.57 -0.31 2.46
C ARG A 302 7.03 -1.31 3.48
N TYR A 303 7.77 -1.47 4.58
CA TYR A 303 7.44 -2.45 5.60
C TYR A 303 7.75 -1.91 7.00
N ILE A 304 6.79 -2.05 7.92
CA ILE A 304 6.99 -1.81 9.36
C ILE A 304 7.00 -3.14 10.11
N SER A 305 7.92 -3.30 11.04
CA SER A 305 8.09 -4.54 11.79
C SER A 305 6.80 -5.01 12.45
N ASP A 306 6.49 -6.28 12.24
CA ASP A 306 5.35 -6.97 12.79
C ASP A 306 5.77 -8.37 13.28
N GLU A 307 4.85 -9.03 13.97
CA GLU A 307 5.04 -10.34 14.58
C GLU A 307 3.71 -11.11 14.59
N ASN A 308 3.80 -12.42 14.86
CA ASN A 308 2.60 -13.24 15.01
C ASN A 308 1.79 -12.77 16.22
N GLY A 309 0.48 -12.63 16.03
CA GLY A 309 -0.42 -12.32 17.14
C GLY A 309 -0.67 -13.51 18.05
N SER A 310 -1.20 -13.24 19.24
CA SER A 310 -1.72 -14.25 20.17
C SER A 310 -3.24 -14.40 19.99
N SER A 311 -3.82 -15.48 20.55
CA SER A 311 -5.27 -15.65 20.71
C SER A 311 -6.10 -15.53 19.43
N GLY A 312 -5.60 -16.04 18.30
CA GLY A 312 -6.30 -16.05 17.02
C GLY A 312 -6.07 -14.83 16.14
N ILE A 313 -5.35 -13.81 16.61
CA ILE A 313 -4.92 -12.68 15.77
C ILE A 313 -3.74 -13.15 14.90
N PRO A 314 -3.85 -13.11 13.55
CA PRO A 314 -2.79 -13.69 12.71
C PRO A 314 -1.49 -12.87 12.73
N ARG A 315 -1.59 -11.54 12.75
CA ARG A 315 -0.45 -10.62 12.71
C ARG A 315 -0.71 -9.35 13.50
N ARG A 316 0.33 -8.80 14.11
CA ARG A 316 0.31 -7.57 14.91
C ARG A 316 1.61 -6.77 14.75
N PHE A 317 1.61 -5.48 15.03
CA PHE A 317 2.82 -4.66 15.01
C PHE A 317 3.76 -5.05 16.16
N LYS A 318 5.06 -5.09 15.85
CA LYS A 318 6.12 -5.28 16.84
C LYS A 318 6.43 -3.96 17.52
N THR A 319 6.64 -4.00 18.84
CA THR A 319 7.04 -2.82 19.63
C THR A 319 8.43 -3.03 20.24
N PRO A 320 9.38 -2.09 20.07
CA PRO A 320 9.28 -0.87 19.27
C PRO A 320 9.25 -1.17 17.75
N PRO A 321 8.73 -0.25 16.92
CA PRO A 321 8.63 -0.46 15.48
C PRO A 321 9.96 -0.19 14.77
N TYR A 322 10.19 -0.93 13.69
CA TYR A 322 11.33 -0.80 12.79
C TYR A 322 10.85 -0.71 11.35
N TRP A 323 11.46 0.16 10.55
CA TRP A 323 11.49 -0.01 9.11
C TRP A 323 12.23 -1.29 8.78
N LYS A 324 11.60 -2.19 8.03
CA LYS A 324 12.25 -3.40 7.49
C LYS A 324 12.53 -3.16 6.02
N PHE A 325 13.74 -3.42 5.59
CA PHE A 325 14.07 -3.52 4.17
C PHE A 325 14.50 -4.96 3.90
N SER A 326 13.81 -5.62 2.98
CA SER A 326 14.11 -7.01 2.60
C SER A 326 14.66 -7.06 1.19
N LEU A 327 15.66 -7.91 0.97
CA LEU A 327 16.16 -8.30 -0.33
C LEU A 327 16.03 -9.82 -0.45
N THR A 328 15.13 -10.28 -1.31
CA THR A 328 14.90 -11.72 -1.56
C THR A 328 15.49 -12.06 -2.91
N SER A 329 16.29 -13.12 -2.99
CA SER A 329 16.97 -13.56 -4.21
C SER A 329 16.52 -14.96 -4.62
N THR A 330 16.56 -15.25 -5.92
CA THR A 330 16.24 -16.58 -6.49
C THR A 330 17.22 -17.68 -6.07
N ASP A 331 18.28 -17.35 -5.32
CA ASP A 331 19.17 -18.30 -4.65
C ASP A 331 18.62 -18.79 -3.29
N GLY A 332 17.42 -18.37 -2.91
CA GLY A 332 16.72 -18.75 -1.69
C GLY A 332 17.08 -17.89 -0.47
N ASN A 333 18.02 -16.95 -0.59
CA ASN A 333 18.36 -16.04 0.51
C ASN A 333 17.37 -14.88 0.55
N GLN A 334 16.83 -14.63 1.75
CA GLN A 334 16.19 -13.37 2.10
C GLN A 334 17.02 -12.66 3.15
N ARG A 335 17.62 -11.54 2.78
CA ARG A 335 18.31 -10.66 3.71
C ARG A 335 17.35 -9.57 4.19
N ALA A 336 17.25 -9.38 5.50
CA ALA A 336 16.49 -8.30 6.09
C ALA A 336 17.39 -7.40 6.94
N VAL A 337 17.12 -6.10 6.86
CA VAL A 337 17.80 -5.08 7.66
C VAL A 337 16.74 -4.16 8.27
N TRP A 338 16.99 -3.71 9.50
CA TRP A 338 15.97 -3.11 10.34
C TRP A 338 16.46 -1.79 10.91
N TRP A 339 15.73 -0.70 10.72
CA TRP A 339 16.02 0.60 11.33
C TRP A 339 14.88 1.00 12.24
N LYS A 340 15.20 1.31 13.50
CA LYS A 340 14.19 1.75 14.46
C LYS A 340 13.52 3.02 13.94
N VAL A 341 12.19 3.05 13.93
CA VAL A 341 11.43 4.17 13.32
C VAL A 341 11.82 5.48 13.99
N GLY A 342 12.31 6.45 13.21
CA GLY A 342 12.69 7.77 13.72
C GLY A 342 14.03 7.83 14.46
N GLU A 343 14.85 6.79 14.36
CA GLU A 343 16.21 6.77 14.89
C GLU A 343 17.20 6.25 13.82
N HIS A 344 18.44 6.73 13.87
CA HIS A 344 19.54 6.19 13.06
C HIS A 344 20.19 4.98 13.74
N THR A 345 19.38 4.08 14.29
CA THR A 345 19.84 2.87 14.97
C THR A 345 19.24 1.66 14.30
N SER A 346 20.10 0.72 13.90
CA SER A 346 19.69 -0.51 13.24
C SER A 346 19.89 -1.74 14.13
N LEU A 347 19.11 -2.78 13.86
CA LEU A 347 19.44 -4.13 14.33
C LEU A 347 20.45 -4.77 13.38
N PRO A 348 21.21 -5.78 13.83
CA PRO A 348 22.01 -6.60 12.93
C PRO A 348 21.17 -7.13 11.77
N ALA A 349 21.77 -7.16 10.57
CA ALA A 349 21.14 -7.78 9.41
C ALA A 349 20.90 -9.26 9.68
N THR A 350 19.75 -9.77 9.26
CA THR A 350 19.43 -11.20 9.28
C THR A 350 19.44 -11.73 7.86
N THR A 351 19.86 -12.98 7.69
CA THR A 351 19.71 -13.72 6.43
C THR A 351 19.00 -15.02 6.75
N GLU A 352 17.83 -15.18 6.17
CA GLU A 352 17.00 -16.38 6.30
C GLU A 352 16.82 -17.02 4.93
N LYS A 353 16.36 -18.27 4.94
CA LYS A 353 16.22 -19.08 3.74
C LYS A 353 14.81 -19.63 3.63
N TYR A 354 14.13 -19.26 2.56
CA TYR A 354 12.72 -19.57 2.37
C TYR A 354 12.45 -20.19 1.00
N PRO A 355 11.50 -21.13 0.89
CA PRO A 355 10.85 -21.39 -0.37
C PRO A 355 10.09 -20.13 -0.81
N VAL A 356 10.15 -19.82 -2.11
CA VAL A 356 9.56 -18.60 -2.66
C VAL A 356 8.91 -18.89 -4.01
N ASP A 357 7.67 -18.45 -4.18
CA ASP A 357 7.04 -18.33 -5.50
C ASP A 357 7.23 -16.92 -6.03
N TRP A 358 7.66 -16.83 -7.28
CA TRP A 358 7.95 -15.60 -8.00
C TRP A 358 6.85 -15.39 -9.03
N ILE A 359 5.97 -14.45 -8.74
CA ILE A 359 4.71 -14.27 -9.46
C ILE A 359 4.75 -12.93 -10.19
N VAL A 360 4.44 -12.96 -11.49
CA VAL A 360 4.42 -11.78 -12.34
C VAL A 360 3.02 -11.43 -12.82
N GLY A 361 2.75 -10.14 -13.00
CA GLY A 361 1.43 -9.60 -13.38
C GLY A 361 1.52 -8.45 -14.38
#